data_AF-A0A947NKB5-F1
#
_entry.id   AF-A0A947NKB5-F1
#
_cell.length_a   1.000
_cell.length_b   1.000
_cell.length_c   1.000
_cell.angle_alpha   90.00
_cell.angle_beta   90.00
_cell.angle_gamma   90.00
#
_symmetry.space_group_name_H-M   'P 1'
#
loop_
_entity.id
_entity.type
_entity.pdbx_description
1 polymer ?
#
loop_
_entity_poly.entity_id
_entity_poly.type
_entity_poly.pdbx_seq_one_letter_code
_entity_poly.pdbx_strand_id
1 'polypeptide(L)'
;MGIQVEFNPDLALRDISEFKSGNRKIEECIPAKLEVNRIYSFLKYGQRNYWLKGEIPLLKTKENEKLSKPLASVVILECTHFKEDNELFTRGKFKVIEIFSDKNIHFNSYARI
;
A
#
# COMPACT_ATOMS: atom_id res chain seq x y z
N MET A 1 24.52 -12.90 5.06
CA MET A 1 23.84 -14.04 4.41
C MET A 1 22.55 -14.28 5.17
N GLY A 2 21.38 -14.00 4.58
CA GLY A 2 20.10 -14.12 5.26
C GLY A 2 18.94 -13.64 4.39
N ILE A 3 17.72 -14.09 4.71
CA ILE A 3 16.49 -13.62 4.09
C ILE A 3 16.10 -12.30 4.78
N GLN A 4 16.06 -11.20 4.03
CA GLN A 4 15.58 -9.91 4.54
C GLN A 4 14.16 -9.70 4.06
N VAL A 5 13.20 -9.73 4.99
CA VAL A 5 11.77 -9.59 4.70
C VAL A 5 11.10 -8.67 5.72
N GLU A 6 10.18 -7.83 5.25
CA GLU A 6 9.33 -6.98 6.07
C GLU A 6 7.90 -7.54 6.06
N PHE A 7 7.23 -7.55 7.20
CA PHE A 7 5.82 -7.94 7.32
C PHE A 7 4.97 -6.68 7.48
N ASN A 8 4.11 -6.42 6.51
CA ASN A 8 3.29 -5.22 6.47
C ASN A 8 1.82 -5.57 6.70
N PRO A 9 1.24 -5.17 7.86
CA PRO A 9 -0.19 -5.29 8.11
C PRO A 9 -1.01 -4.21 7.39
N ASP A 10 -0.36 -3.25 6.75
CA ASP A 10 -0.93 -2.11 6.03
C ASP A 10 -0.32 -1.96 4.64
N LEU A 11 -1.02 -1.26 3.74
CA LEU A 11 -0.46 -0.82 2.47
C LEU A 11 -0.18 0.68 2.53
N ALA A 12 1.08 1.06 2.73
CA ALA A 12 1.49 2.45 2.74
C ALA A 12 2.08 2.89 1.39
N LEU A 13 1.41 3.82 0.70
CA LEU A 13 1.82 4.38 -0.59
C LEU A 13 2.05 5.88 -0.53
N ARG A 14 2.78 6.43 -1.51
CA ARG A 14 3.10 7.85 -1.62
C ARG A 14 1.92 8.67 -2.13
N ASP A 15 1.98 9.98 -1.98
CA ASP A 15 1.02 10.87 -2.63
C ASP A 15 1.23 10.87 -4.15
N ILE A 16 0.15 11.06 -4.92
CA ILE A 16 0.24 11.15 -6.39
C ILE A 16 1.10 12.32 -6.86
N SER A 17 1.31 13.34 -6.02
CA SER A 17 2.23 14.43 -6.31
C SER A 17 3.66 13.94 -6.60
N GLU A 18 4.12 12.87 -5.94
CA GLU A 18 5.47 12.32 -6.15
C GLU A 18 5.67 11.81 -7.59
N PHE A 19 4.65 11.14 -8.14
CA PHE A 19 4.66 10.73 -9.54
C PHE A 19 4.63 11.95 -10.47
N LYS A 20 3.77 12.95 -10.18
CA LYS A 20 3.68 14.17 -10.98
C LYS A 20 5.00 14.97 -11.00
N SER A 21 5.78 14.88 -9.92
CA SER A 21 7.10 15.50 -9.80
C SER A 21 8.24 14.64 -10.36
N GLY A 22 7.97 13.41 -10.83
CA GLY A 22 8.97 12.51 -11.40
C GLY A 22 9.83 11.77 -10.38
N ASN A 23 9.50 11.81 -9.09
CA ASN A 23 10.29 11.21 -8.01
C ASN A 23 10.03 9.70 -7.83
N ARG A 24 8.87 9.22 -8.30
CA ARG A 24 8.36 7.87 -8.04
C ARG A 24 7.61 7.31 -9.24
N LYS A 25 7.53 5.99 -9.34
CA LYS A 25 6.66 5.30 -10.30
C LYS A 25 5.19 5.46 -9.86
N ILE A 26 4.26 5.34 -10.81
CA ILE A 26 2.82 5.53 -10.53
C ILE A 26 2.29 4.47 -9.54
N GLU A 27 2.84 3.26 -9.58
CA GLU A 27 2.50 2.15 -8.69
C GLU A 27 3.03 2.34 -7.26
N GLU A 28 3.96 3.26 -7.03
CA GLU A 28 4.40 3.61 -5.68
C GLU A 28 3.46 4.64 -5.01
N CYS A 29 2.49 5.15 -5.76
CA CYS A 29 1.64 6.26 -5.37
C CYS A 29 0.16 5.85 -5.24
N ILE A 30 -0.56 6.52 -4.34
CA ILE A 30 -2.01 6.41 -4.24
C ILE A 30 -2.62 7.06 -5.48
N PRO A 31 -3.55 6.39 -6.19
CA PRO A 31 -4.28 6.98 -7.30
C PRO A 31 -4.96 8.30 -6.90
N ALA A 32 -4.95 9.30 -7.79
CA ALA A 32 -5.59 10.60 -7.54
C ALA A 32 -7.09 10.48 -7.16
N LYS A 33 -7.74 9.43 -7.67
CA LYS A 33 -9.11 9.06 -7.31
C LYS A 33 -9.17 7.57 -7.03
N LEU A 34 -9.49 7.21 -5.79
CA LEU A 34 -9.83 5.86 -5.40
C LEU A 34 -11.29 5.59 -5.73
N GLU A 35 -11.56 4.38 -6.21
CA GLU A 35 -12.91 3.92 -6.54
C GLU A 35 -13.15 2.57 -5.89
N VAL A 36 -14.28 2.44 -5.19
CA VAL A 36 -14.69 1.17 -4.58
C VAL A 36 -14.83 0.09 -5.65
N ASN A 37 -14.41 -1.13 -5.32
CA ASN A 37 -14.30 -2.30 -6.19
C ASN A 37 -13.27 -2.22 -7.32
N ARG A 38 -12.56 -1.10 -7.48
CA ARG A 38 -11.49 -0.99 -8.47
C ARG A 38 -10.20 -1.65 -7.98
N ILE A 39 -9.46 -2.22 -8.93
CA ILE A 39 -8.16 -2.87 -8.71
C ILE A 39 -7.06 -1.93 -9.17
N TYR A 40 -6.02 -1.82 -8.37
CA TYR A 40 -4.83 -1.03 -8.67
C TYR A 40 -3.58 -1.85 -8.43
N SER A 41 -2.51 -1.51 -9.14
CA SER A 41 -1.18 -2.07 -8.92
C SER A 41 -0.46 -1.28 -7.83
N PHE A 42 0.44 -1.94 -7.11
CA PHE A 42 1.36 -1.28 -6.20
C PHE A 42 2.79 -1.78 -6.40
N LEU A 43 3.76 -0.94 -6.03
CA LEU A 43 5.19 -1.25 -6.00
C LEU A 43 5.81 -0.77 -4.69
N LYS A 44 6.68 -1.59 -4.12
CA LYS A 44 7.43 -1.29 -2.90
C LYS A 44 8.85 -1.79 -3.00
N TYR A 45 9.76 -1.03 -2.41
CA TYR A 45 11.12 -1.47 -2.18
C TYR A 45 11.20 -2.58 -1.12
N GLY A 46 12.08 -3.54 -1.34
CA GLY A 46 12.33 -4.71 -0.48
C GLY A 46 11.35 -5.85 -0.67
N GLN A 47 11.61 -6.96 0.05
CA GLN A 47 10.72 -8.11 0.15
C GLN A 47 9.66 -7.84 1.23
N ARG A 48 8.38 -7.70 0.84
CA ARG A 48 7.28 -7.32 1.74
C ARG A 48 6.14 -8.33 1.73
N ASN A 49 5.91 -8.96 2.86
CA ASN A 49 4.77 -9.85 3.05
C ASN A 49 3.54 -9.06 3.48
N TYR A 50 2.40 -9.37 2.85
CA TYR A 50 1.11 -8.78 3.14
C TYR A 50 0.11 -9.85 3.57
N TRP A 51 -0.97 -9.44 4.25
CA TRP A 51 -2.06 -10.33 4.59
C TRP A 51 -3.04 -10.49 3.41
N LEU A 52 -2.97 -11.63 2.72
CA LEU A 52 -3.81 -11.93 1.55
C LEU A 52 -5.20 -12.49 1.90
N LYS A 53 -5.43 -12.90 3.15
CA LYS A 53 -6.70 -13.55 3.58
C LYS A 53 -7.73 -12.57 4.13
N GLY A 54 -7.43 -11.28 4.16
CA GLY A 54 -8.31 -10.28 4.76
C GLY A 54 -8.07 -8.88 4.23
N GLU A 55 -8.68 -7.94 4.92
CA GLU A 55 -8.62 -6.53 4.59
C GLU A 55 -7.52 -5.84 5.40
N ILE A 56 -6.78 -4.95 4.74
CA ILE A 56 -5.74 -4.13 5.36
C ILE A 56 -6.00 -2.65 5.07
N PRO A 57 -5.55 -1.72 5.94
CA PRO A 57 -5.71 -0.31 5.69
C PRO A 57 -4.75 0.17 4.60
N LEU A 58 -5.27 0.96 3.66
CA LEU A 58 -4.48 1.77 2.74
C LEU A 58 -4.13 3.11 3.41
N LEU A 59 -2.84 3.37 3.57
CA LEU A 59 -2.29 4.55 4.23
C LEU A 59 -1.50 5.40 3.23
N LYS A 60 -1.45 6.70 3.49
CA LYS A 60 -0.53 7.62 2.81
C LYS A 60 0.72 7.85 3.65
N THR A 61 1.89 7.63 3.05
CA THR A 61 3.17 8.02 3.65
C THR A 61 3.44 9.49 3.37
N LYS A 62 3.53 10.30 4.42
CA LYS A 62 3.95 11.70 4.36
C LYS A 62 5.48 11.81 4.38
N GLU A 63 5.98 13.04 4.32
CA GLU A 63 7.38 13.35 4.61
C GLU A 63 7.78 12.82 6.01
N ASN A 64 9.05 12.43 6.18
CA ASN A 64 9.61 11.86 7.40
C ASN A 64 8.91 10.57 7.90
N GLU A 65 8.49 9.70 6.98
CA GLU A 65 7.94 8.36 7.28
C GLU A 65 6.66 8.34 8.13
N LYS A 66 6.04 9.51 8.33
CA LYS A 66 4.77 9.60 9.07
C LYS A 66 3.62 9.05 8.22
N LEU A 67 2.84 8.15 8.81
CA LEU A 67 1.64 7.57 8.18
C LEU A 67 0.41 8.46 8.42
N SER A 68 -0.47 8.54 7.43
CA SER A 68 -1.81 9.11 7.61
C SER A 68 -2.72 8.17 8.40
N LYS A 69 -3.91 8.66 8.76
CA LYS A 69 -5.02 7.76 9.06
C LYS A 69 -5.37 6.89 7.83
N PRO A 70 -6.02 5.74 8.01
CA PRO A 70 -6.54 4.94 6.89
C PRO A 70 -7.40 5.76 5.95
N LEU A 71 -7.14 5.60 4.66
CA LEU A 71 -7.90 6.23 3.57
C LEU A 71 -8.92 5.27 2.97
N ALA A 72 -8.63 3.97 3.00
CA ALA A 72 -9.48 2.94 2.47
C ALA A 72 -9.20 1.60 3.15
N SER A 73 -10.20 0.72 3.11
CA SER A 73 -9.98 -0.71 3.33
C SER A 73 -9.70 -1.39 2.00
N VAL A 74 -8.68 -2.24 1.94
CA VAL A 74 -8.27 -2.93 0.70
C VAL A 74 -7.99 -4.41 0.94
N VAL A 75 -8.17 -5.23 -0.10
CA VAL A 75 -7.72 -6.62 -0.12
C VAL A 75 -6.56 -6.75 -1.09
N ILE A 76 -5.47 -7.38 -0.65
CA ILE A 76 -4.36 -7.73 -1.53
C ILE A 76 -4.73 -8.98 -2.33
N LEU A 77 -4.65 -8.90 -3.66
CA LEU A 77 -5.01 -9.99 -4.58
C LEU A 77 -3.79 -10.82 -4.98
N GLU A 78 -2.65 -10.17 -5.18
CA GLU A 78 -1.39 -10.82 -5.53
C GLU A 78 -0.21 -10.02 -4.99
N CYS A 79 0.86 -10.72 -4.63
CA CYS A 79 2.17 -10.15 -4.28
C CYS A 79 3.24 -10.97 -4.99
N THR A 80 4.24 -10.29 -5.54
CA THR A 80 5.37 -10.91 -6.23
C THR A 80 6.64 -10.18 -5.83
N HIS A 81 7.58 -10.92 -5.26
CA HIS A 81 8.94 -10.43 -5.03
C HIS A 81 9.76 -10.61 -6.31
N PHE A 82 10.52 -9.60 -6.67
CA PHE A 82 11.38 -9.64 -7.85
C PHE A 82 12.62 -8.77 -7.64
N LYS A 83 13.58 -8.93 -8.54
CA LYS A 83 14.84 -8.20 -8.54
C LYS A 83 14.94 -7.36 -9.81
N GLU A 84 15.27 -6.08 -9.68
CA GLU A 84 15.48 -5.13 -10.76
C GLU A 84 16.72 -4.30 -10.40
N ASP A 85 17.67 -4.15 -11.32
CA ASP A 85 18.93 -3.40 -11.12
C ASP A 85 19.69 -3.74 -9.82
N ASN A 86 19.73 -5.03 -9.51
CA ASN A 86 20.32 -5.60 -8.29
C ASN A 86 19.59 -5.26 -6.97
N GLU A 87 18.47 -4.56 -7.03
CA GLU A 87 17.62 -4.22 -5.89
C GLU A 87 16.40 -5.15 -5.81
N LEU A 88 15.90 -5.38 -4.59
CA LEU A 88 14.71 -6.19 -4.35
C LEU A 88 13.47 -5.31 -4.28
N PHE A 89 12.39 -5.79 -4.88
CA PHE A 89 11.10 -5.13 -4.87
C PHE A 89 9.98 -6.13 -4.61
N THR A 90 8.85 -5.60 -4.17
CA THR A 90 7.57 -6.30 -4.11
C THR A 90 6.56 -5.51 -4.91
N ARG A 91 5.97 -6.14 -5.91
CA ARG A 91 4.81 -5.60 -6.63
C ARG A 91 3.58 -6.45 -6.34
N GLY A 92 2.41 -5.88 -6.56
CA GLY A 92 1.17 -6.62 -6.41
C GLY A 92 -0.03 -5.85 -6.90
N LYS A 93 -1.22 -6.40 -6.61
CA LYS A 93 -2.50 -5.74 -6.87
C LYS A 93 -3.33 -5.71 -5.60
N PHE A 94 -4.09 -4.64 -5.44
CA PHE A 94 -5.06 -4.49 -4.36
C PHE A 94 -6.42 -4.06 -4.92
N LYS A 95 -7.49 -4.56 -4.31
CA LYS A 95 -8.87 -4.12 -4.59
C LYS A 95 -9.34 -3.21 -3.47
N VAL A 96 -9.92 -2.07 -3.82
CA VAL A 96 -10.54 -1.16 -2.84
C VAL A 96 -11.90 -1.72 -2.42
N ILE A 97 -12.09 -1.92 -1.12
CA ILE A 97 -13.36 -2.41 -0.55
C ILE A 97 -14.21 -1.26 -0.04
N GLU A 98 -13.60 -0.29 0.63
CA GLU A 98 -14.28 0.86 1.22
C GLU A 98 -13.34 2.07 1.21
N ILE A 99 -13.88 3.28 1.06
CA ILE A 99 -13.13 4.53 1.14
C ILE A 99 -13.65 5.31 2.35
N PHE A 100 -12.75 5.75 3.22
CA PHE A 100 -13.10 6.46 4.43
C PHE A 100 -13.08 7.97 4.20
N SER A 101 -14.18 8.63 4.54
CA SER A 101 -14.34 10.09 4.47
C SER A 101 -14.65 10.73 5.83
N ASP A 102 -14.94 9.91 6.84
CA ASP A 102 -15.29 10.34 8.18
C ASP A 102 -14.06 10.38 9.13
N LYS A 103 -14.32 10.72 10.40
CA LYS A 103 -13.30 10.76 11.46
C LYS A 103 -13.29 9.52 12.35
N ASN A 104 -14.13 8.54 12.06
CA ASN A 104 -14.28 7.33 12.85
C ASN A 104 -13.03 6.46 12.75
N ILE A 105 -12.88 5.58 13.73
CA ILE A 105 -11.84 4.55 13.72
C ILE A 105 -12.42 3.37 12.95
N HIS A 106 -11.77 3.00 11.85
CA HIS A 106 -12.16 1.85 11.00
C HIS A 106 -11.24 0.64 11.22
N PHE A 107 -10.09 0.87 11.83
CA PHE A 107 -9.10 -0.16 12.14
C PHE A 107 -8.55 0.06 13.55
N ASN A 108 -8.55 -0.99 14.36
CA ASN A 108 -7.80 -1.06 15.60
C ASN A 108 -6.55 -1.92 15.39
N SER A 109 -5.41 -1.27 15.18
CA SER A 109 -4.18 -1.92 14.71
C SER A 109 -4.44 -2.67 13.38
N TYR A 110 -4.41 -3.99 13.38
CA TYR A 110 -4.61 -4.86 12.21
C TYR A 110 -6.04 -5.42 12.10
N ALA A 111 -6.94 -5.11 13.04
CA ALA A 111 -8.32 -5.57 13.01
C ALA A 111 -9.26 -4.48 12.46
N ARG A 112 -10.07 -4.82 11.46
CA ARG A 112 -11.21 -3.99 11.03
C ARG A 112 -12.27 -3.98 12.14
N ILE A 113 -12.85 -2.82 12.42
CA ILE A 113 -13.90 -2.63 13.46
C ILE A 113 -15.18 -2.05 12.88
#